data_AF-A0A1G6G2B8-F1
#
_entry.id   AF-A0A1G6G2B8-F1
#
_cell.length_a   1.000
_cell.length_b   1.000
_cell.length_c   1.000
_cell.angle_alpha   90.00
_cell.angle_beta   90.00
_cell.angle_gamma   90.00
#
_symmetry.space_group_name_H-M   'P 1'
#
loop_
_entity.id
_entity.type
_entity.pdbx_description
1 polymer ?
#
loop_
_entity_poly.entity_id
_entity_poly.type
_entity_poly.pdbx_seq_one_letter_code
_entity_poly.pdbx_strand_id
1 'polypeptide(L)'
;MIMNTRQNRLIIFALLLLTQTPLGAQLHSTKIELPEGSISATMEDSIPAKRSFFKKFLDYFNDANKEKKNKKFDFSVIGGPHYSSDTKFGLGLVAAGLYRTDRIDTLLPPSNVSLYGDVSTVGFYLLGVRGNHLFPKDKYRLNYNLYFYSFPSLYWGRGYDNGANSDNESDYKRFQAQVKVDFMFRLAKNFYIGPMAVFDYIDGRNFEKPELWEGMAARTTNTSLGLSLLYDSRDFLTNAYHGYYLRIDQRFSPAFLGNKYAFSSTELTTSYYQPVWKGGVLAGQFHTLLTYGDTPWGLMATLGSSYSMRGYYEGRYRDKGAMDAQIELRQHVWKRNGVAVWVGAGTIFPRLSEFTPKHILPNYGFGYRWEFKKRVNVRLDLGFGKHQTGFIFNINEAF
;
A
#
# COMPACT_ATOMS: atom_id res chain seq x y z
N MET A 1 -37.32 5.11 12.42
CA MET A 1 -38.10 5.65 11.28
C MET A 1 -38.07 4.60 10.17
N ILE A 2 -39.23 4.12 9.71
CA ILE A 2 -39.42 2.97 8.80
C ILE A 2 -39.45 3.44 7.32
N MET A 3 -39.05 2.54 6.40
CA MET A 3 -38.96 2.59 4.92
C MET A 3 -37.51 2.77 4.41
N ASN A 4 -36.99 2.00 3.43
CA ASN A 4 -37.66 1.51 2.22
C ASN A 4 -36.95 0.26 1.61
N THR A 5 -37.65 -0.89 1.52
CA THR A 5 -37.10 -2.22 1.17
C THR A 5 -37.41 -2.65 -0.28
N ARG A 6 -37.31 -1.75 -1.26
CA ARG A 6 -37.66 -2.05 -2.67
C ARG A 6 -36.54 -1.89 -3.71
N GLN A 7 -35.34 -1.44 -3.34
CA GLN A 7 -34.21 -1.32 -4.28
C GLN A 7 -33.30 -2.55 -4.39
N ASN A 8 -33.39 -3.52 -3.46
CA ASN A 8 -32.47 -4.68 -3.43
C ASN A 8 -32.88 -5.89 -4.29
N ARG A 9 -33.96 -5.82 -5.09
CA ARG A 9 -34.39 -6.95 -5.94
C ARG A 9 -33.98 -6.86 -7.42
N LEU A 10 -33.52 -5.71 -7.92
CA LEU A 10 -33.05 -5.59 -9.31
C LEU A 10 -31.58 -6.02 -9.52
N ILE A 11 -30.76 -6.02 -8.47
CA ILE A 11 -29.32 -6.32 -8.60
C ILE A 11 -29.06 -7.85 -8.70
N ILE A 12 -30.00 -8.68 -8.25
CA ILE A 12 -29.84 -10.14 -8.24
C ILE A 12 -30.21 -10.79 -9.59
N PHE A 13 -31.01 -10.12 -10.44
CA PHE A 13 -31.41 -10.65 -11.74
C PHE A 13 -30.40 -10.39 -12.88
N ALA A 14 -29.45 -9.46 -12.70
CA ALA A 14 -28.44 -9.15 -13.71
C ALA A 14 -27.24 -10.14 -13.72
N LEU A 15 -27.11 -11.01 -12.72
CA LEU A 15 -25.97 -11.94 -12.60
C LEU A 15 -26.22 -13.36 -13.15
N LEU A 16 -27.39 -13.65 -13.72
CA LEU A 16 -27.80 -15.00 -14.15
C LEU A 16 -27.94 -15.19 -15.68
N LEU A 17 -27.49 -14.23 -16.49
CA LEU A 17 -27.69 -14.22 -17.95
C LEU A 17 -26.39 -14.34 -18.79
N LEU A 18 -25.31 -14.89 -18.23
CA LEU A 18 -24.03 -15.07 -18.93
C LEU A 18 -23.50 -16.51 -18.94
N THR A 19 -24.39 -17.50 -18.92
CA THR A 19 -24.02 -18.88 -19.24
C THR A 19 -25.12 -19.52 -20.05
N GLN A 20 -24.99 -19.48 -21.38
CA GLN A 20 -25.46 -20.52 -22.31
C GLN A 20 -25.28 -20.06 -23.76
N THR A 21 -24.37 -20.70 -24.50
CA THR A 21 -24.62 -21.13 -25.89
C THR A 21 -23.66 -22.26 -26.28
N PRO A 22 -24.07 -23.15 -27.23
CA PRO A 22 -23.63 -24.54 -27.30
C PRO A 22 -22.65 -24.85 -28.46
N LEU A 23 -22.23 -26.11 -28.46
CA LEU A 23 -21.30 -26.81 -29.36
C LEU A 23 -21.95 -27.22 -30.71
N GLY A 24 -21.15 -27.29 -31.78
CA GLY A 24 -21.45 -27.96 -33.08
C GLY A 24 -21.54 -26.98 -34.27
N ALA A 25 -21.07 -27.23 -35.49
CA ALA A 25 -20.55 -28.44 -36.14
C ALA A 25 -19.68 -28.05 -37.38
N GLN A 26 -18.86 -28.99 -37.85
CA GLN A 26 -18.14 -28.94 -39.13
C GLN A 26 -19.07 -28.91 -40.34
N LEU A 27 -18.68 -28.22 -41.42
CA LEU A 27 -19.00 -28.65 -42.78
C LEU A 27 -17.91 -28.23 -43.78
N HIS A 28 -17.57 -29.21 -44.61
CA HIS A 28 -16.59 -29.23 -45.68
C HIS A 28 -17.28 -28.84 -46.99
N SER A 29 -16.66 -28.05 -47.87
CA SER A 29 -16.97 -28.10 -49.31
C SER A 29 -15.80 -27.60 -50.18
N THR A 30 -15.16 -28.58 -50.80
CA THR A 30 -14.85 -28.73 -52.24
C THR A 30 -14.23 -27.58 -53.06
N LYS A 31 -13.05 -27.91 -53.63
CA LYS A 31 -12.32 -27.22 -54.70
C LYS A 31 -13.09 -27.19 -56.03
N ILE A 32 -12.93 -26.11 -56.79
CA ILE A 32 -13.00 -26.06 -58.26
C ILE A 32 -11.84 -25.19 -58.77
N GLU A 33 -11.10 -25.67 -59.78
CA GLU A 33 -9.94 -25.01 -60.41
C GLU A 33 -10.29 -24.33 -61.76
N LEU A 34 -9.83 -23.07 -61.89
CA LEU A 34 -9.21 -22.37 -63.07
C LEU A 34 -10.06 -22.00 -64.32
N PRO A 35 -9.80 -20.86 -65.03
CA PRO A 35 -8.47 -20.43 -65.50
C PRO A 35 -8.07 -18.95 -65.35
N GLU A 36 -6.78 -18.74 -65.60
CA GLU A 36 -5.98 -17.50 -65.54
C GLU A 36 -6.44 -16.38 -66.48
N GLY A 37 -6.24 -15.13 -66.03
CA GLY A 37 -6.14 -13.99 -66.94
C GLY A 37 -6.64 -12.67 -66.37
N SER A 38 -5.77 -11.93 -65.68
CA SER A 38 -5.59 -10.47 -65.79
C SER A 38 -5.09 -9.87 -64.48
N ILE A 39 -4.02 -9.10 -64.63
CA ILE A 39 -3.31 -8.40 -63.58
C ILE A 39 -4.20 -7.25 -63.09
N SER A 40 -4.56 -7.25 -61.82
CA SER A 40 -4.87 -6.01 -61.11
C SER A 40 -4.22 -6.07 -59.74
N ALA A 41 -3.15 -5.29 -59.58
CA ALA A 41 -2.49 -5.08 -58.32
C ALA A 41 -3.45 -4.33 -57.39
N THR A 42 -4.28 -5.08 -56.67
CA THR A 42 -4.93 -4.59 -55.46
C THR A 42 -3.91 -4.71 -54.35
N MET A 43 -3.26 -3.60 -54.03
CA MET A 43 -2.63 -3.45 -52.72
C MET A 43 -3.75 -3.58 -51.69
N GLU A 44 -3.86 -4.75 -51.06
CA GLU A 44 -4.56 -4.87 -49.79
C GLU A 44 -3.81 -4.00 -48.79
N ASP A 45 -4.26 -2.76 -48.67
CA ASP A 45 -3.89 -1.85 -47.61
C ASP A 45 -4.37 -2.49 -46.31
N SER A 46 -3.49 -3.27 -45.71
CA SER A 46 -3.70 -3.94 -44.45
C SER A 46 -3.80 -2.85 -43.38
N ILE A 47 -5.00 -2.34 -43.15
CA ILE A 47 -5.30 -1.44 -42.02
C ILE A 47 -4.71 -2.14 -40.78
N PRO A 48 -3.66 -1.61 -40.15
CA PRO A 48 -3.05 -2.28 -39.01
C PRO A 48 -4.13 -2.33 -37.94
N ALA A 49 -4.62 -3.55 -37.64
CA ALA A 49 -5.67 -3.78 -36.66
C ALA A 49 -5.38 -2.93 -35.43
N LYS A 50 -6.25 -1.92 -35.19
CA LYS A 50 -6.07 -0.93 -34.12
C LYS A 50 -5.89 -1.70 -32.82
N ARG A 51 -4.64 -1.81 -32.36
CA ARG A 51 -4.31 -2.58 -31.16
C ARG A 51 -5.11 -1.99 -30.01
N SER A 52 -6.05 -2.77 -29.46
CA SER A 52 -6.91 -2.37 -28.34
C SER A 52 -6.05 -1.79 -27.21
N PHE A 53 -6.54 -0.74 -26.55
CA PHE A 53 -5.89 -0.13 -25.39
C PHE A 53 -5.48 -1.19 -24.36
N PHE A 54 -6.31 -2.21 -24.15
CA PHE A 54 -6.03 -3.32 -23.26
C PHE A 54 -4.82 -4.17 -23.70
N LYS A 55 -4.67 -4.40 -25.01
CA LYS A 55 -3.51 -5.13 -25.56
C LYS A 55 -2.24 -4.29 -25.47
N LYS A 56 -2.30 -2.98 -25.77
CA LYS A 56 -1.17 -2.05 -25.57
C LYS A 56 -0.73 -1.96 -24.11
N PHE A 57 -1.70 -1.91 -23.20
CA PHE A 57 -1.47 -1.92 -21.75
C PHE A 57 -0.80 -3.24 -21.33
N LEU A 58 -1.35 -4.40 -21.74
CA LEU A 58 -0.78 -5.70 -21.40
C LEU A 58 0.63 -5.89 -21.98
N ASP A 59 0.87 -5.47 -23.22
CA ASP A 59 2.18 -5.51 -23.88
C ASP A 59 3.20 -4.61 -23.18
N TYR A 60 2.79 -3.41 -22.76
CA TYR A 60 3.62 -2.48 -21.99
C TYR A 60 4.09 -3.12 -20.68
N PHE A 61 3.17 -3.70 -19.91
CA PHE A 61 3.54 -4.36 -18.65
C PHE A 61 4.38 -5.60 -18.88
N ASN A 62 4.10 -6.40 -19.91
CA ASN A 62 4.95 -7.53 -20.27
C ASN A 62 6.39 -7.10 -20.65
N ASP A 63 6.57 -5.95 -21.30
CA ASP A 63 7.91 -5.44 -21.65
C ASP A 63 8.61 -4.73 -20.48
N ALA A 64 7.88 -3.96 -19.67
CA ALA A 64 8.37 -3.34 -18.43
C ALA A 64 8.85 -4.40 -17.41
N ASN A 65 8.44 -5.65 -17.58
CA ASN A 65 8.79 -6.76 -16.70
C ASN A 65 10.10 -7.46 -17.06
N LYS A 66 10.66 -7.21 -18.25
CA LYS A 66 11.92 -7.80 -18.69
C LYS A 66 13.06 -6.90 -18.23
N GLU A 67 13.92 -7.36 -17.32
CA GLU A 67 15.16 -6.65 -17.01
C GLU A 67 15.96 -6.44 -18.29
N LYS A 68 16.13 -5.18 -18.70
CA LYS A 68 16.94 -4.84 -19.87
C LYS A 68 18.41 -4.84 -19.45
N LYS A 69 19.00 -6.05 -19.41
CA LYS A 69 20.36 -6.36 -18.89
C LYS A 69 21.48 -5.40 -19.33
N ASN A 70 21.34 -4.69 -20.45
CA ASN A 70 22.36 -3.80 -21.02
C ASN A 70 22.08 -2.28 -20.87
N LYS A 71 20.97 -1.85 -20.24
CA LYS A 71 20.68 -0.42 -20.09
C LYS A 71 21.31 0.15 -18.81
N LYS A 72 21.87 1.37 -18.92
CA LYS A 72 22.45 2.11 -17.78
C LYS A 72 21.40 2.44 -16.70
N PHE A 73 20.15 2.56 -17.11
CA PHE A 73 19.00 2.93 -16.30
C PHE A 73 17.78 2.25 -16.93
N ASP A 74 17.09 1.40 -16.16
CA ASP A 74 15.88 0.72 -16.60
C ASP A 74 14.66 1.46 -16.03
N PHE A 75 13.84 2.00 -16.92
CA PHE A 75 12.72 2.86 -16.57
C PHE A 75 11.40 2.15 -16.83
N SER A 76 10.53 2.17 -15.84
CA SER A 76 9.19 1.60 -15.89
C SER A 76 8.19 2.55 -15.24
N VAL A 77 6.97 2.57 -15.73
CA VAL A 77 5.86 3.36 -15.21
C VAL A 77 4.73 2.40 -14.89
N ILE A 78 4.29 2.38 -13.65
CA ILE A 78 3.18 1.55 -13.19
C ILE A 78 2.11 2.51 -12.75
N GLY A 79 0.96 2.48 -13.41
CA GLY A 79 -0.21 3.24 -13.01
C GLY A 79 -1.42 2.33 -12.93
N GLY A 80 -2.34 2.66 -12.03
CA GLY A 80 -3.56 1.89 -11.88
C GLY A 80 -4.59 2.61 -11.02
N PRO A 81 -5.88 2.33 -11.25
CA PRO A 81 -6.92 2.78 -10.34
C PRO A 81 -6.70 2.15 -8.96
N HIS A 82 -7.16 2.82 -7.92
CA HIS A 82 -7.28 2.24 -6.59
C HIS A 82 -8.56 2.70 -5.91
N TYR A 83 -8.95 2.01 -4.85
CA TYR A 83 -10.08 2.39 -4.02
C TYR A 83 -9.77 2.06 -2.57
N SER A 84 -10.07 2.98 -1.66
CA SER A 84 -10.20 2.65 -0.24
C SER A 84 -11.44 3.32 0.32
N SER A 85 -11.95 2.84 1.45
CA SER A 85 -13.04 3.54 2.14
C SER A 85 -12.69 4.98 2.52
N ASP A 86 -11.40 5.30 2.64
CA ASP A 86 -10.91 6.59 3.11
C ASP A 86 -10.72 7.54 1.92
N THR A 87 -9.90 7.14 0.94
CA THR A 87 -9.57 7.95 -0.25
C THR A 87 -10.56 7.80 -1.40
N LYS A 88 -11.54 6.89 -1.29
CA LYS A 88 -12.48 6.53 -2.37
C LYS A 88 -11.73 6.14 -3.65
N PHE A 89 -12.37 6.28 -4.81
CA PHE A 89 -11.74 5.96 -6.08
C PHE A 89 -10.62 6.98 -6.38
N GLY A 90 -9.44 6.48 -6.72
CA GLY A 90 -8.30 7.30 -7.14
C GLY A 90 -7.44 6.63 -8.19
N LEU A 91 -6.41 7.35 -8.64
CA LEU A 91 -5.48 6.94 -9.68
C LEU A 91 -4.05 7.17 -9.20
N GLY A 92 -3.36 6.07 -8.91
CA GLY A 92 -1.96 6.09 -8.57
C GLY A 92 -1.08 5.93 -9.82
N LEU A 93 0.04 6.64 -9.84
CA LEU A 93 1.08 6.52 -10.86
C LEU A 93 2.45 6.46 -10.18
N VAL A 94 3.29 5.53 -10.61
CA VAL A 94 4.67 5.37 -10.15
C VAL A 94 5.58 5.28 -11.36
N ALA A 95 6.51 6.21 -11.52
CA ALA A 95 7.60 6.14 -12.47
C ALA A 95 8.86 5.68 -11.73
N ALA A 96 9.27 4.43 -11.94
CA ALA A 96 10.40 3.80 -11.29
C ALA A 96 11.61 3.66 -12.25
N GLY A 97 12.76 4.07 -11.76
CA GLY A 97 14.07 3.87 -12.37
C GLY A 97 14.91 2.89 -11.57
N LEU A 98 15.45 1.87 -12.22
CA LEU A 98 16.36 0.90 -11.65
C LEU A 98 17.76 1.08 -12.25
N TYR A 99 18.79 1.00 -11.42
CA TYR A 99 20.17 1.12 -11.87
C TYR A 99 21.11 0.30 -10.97
N ARG A 100 22.25 -0.12 -11.52
CA ARG A 100 23.29 -0.83 -10.77
C ARG A 100 24.48 0.10 -10.55
N THR A 101 24.93 0.19 -9.30
CA THR A 101 26.11 0.95 -8.89
C THR A 101 27.40 0.27 -9.38
N ASP A 102 27.44 -1.06 -9.30
CA ASP A 102 28.47 -1.92 -9.91
C ASP A 102 27.80 -2.85 -10.93
N ARG A 103 28.26 -2.82 -12.18
CA ARG A 103 27.67 -3.61 -13.28
C ARG A 103 28.25 -5.01 -13.38
N ILE A 104 29.42 -5.22 -12.80
CA ILE A 104 30.12 -6.51 -12.81
C ILE A 104 29.54 -7.39 -11.71
N ASP A 105 29.16 -6.78 -10.58
CA ASP A 105 28.48 -7.47 -9.49
C ASP A 105 27.01 -7.77 -9.84
N THR A 106 26.78 -8.91 -10.49
CA THR A 106 25.43 -9.40 -10.84
C THR A 106 24.64 -9.91 -9.64
N LEU A 107 25.28 -10.10 -8.47
CA LEU A 107 24.61 -10.53 -7.24
C LEU A 107 24.00 -9.36 -6.48
N LEU A 108 24.49 -8.14 -6.69
CA LEU A 108 23.92 -6.92 -6.12
C LEU A 108 22.56 -6.62 -6.79
N PRO A 109 21.46 -6.54 -6.01
CA PRO A 109 20.19 -6.05 -6.54
C PRO A 109 20.33 -4.62 -7.09
N PRO A 110 19.51 -4.22 -8.09
CA PRO A 110 19.54 -2.85 -8.55
C PRO A 110 19.05 -1.89 -7.46
N SER A 111 19.71 -0.73 -7.38
CA SER A 111 19.21 0.46 -6.69
C SER A 111 17.94 0.95 -7.39
N ASN A 112 17.05 1.60 -6.65
CA ASN A 112 15.83 2.17 -7.19
C ASN A 112 15.67 3.66 -6.85
N VAL A 113 14.97 4.35 -7.74
CA VAL A 113 14.39 5.66 -7.51
C VAL A 113 13.01 5.65 -8.12
N SER A 114 12.02 6.22 -7.44
CA SER A 114 10.64 6.21 -7.90
C SER A 114 9.98 7.55 -7.58
N LEU A 115 9.50 8.22 -8.62
CA LEU A 115 8.52 9.30 -8.49
C LEU A 115 7.14 8.64 -8.43
N TYR A 116 6.37 8.94 -7.42
CA TYR A 116 5.01 8.43 -7.27
C TYR A 116 4.05 9.57 -7.00
N GLY A 117 2.85 9.46 -7.53
CA GLY A 117 1.77 10.40 -7.30
C GLY A 117 0.44 9.69 -7.26
N ASP A 118 -0.52 10.32 -6.61
CA ASP A 118 -1.87 9.81 -6.48
C ASP A 118 -2.86 10.98 -6.45
N VAL A 119 -4.04 10.76 -7.02
CA VAL A 119 -5.17 11.68 -6.96
C VAL A 119 -6.45 10.89 -6.76
N SER A 120 -7.40 11.41 -5.98
CA SER A 120 -8.68 10.74 -5.77
C SER A 120 -9.91 11.64 -5.92
N THR A 121 -11.05 10.99 -6.07
CA THR A 121 -12.37 11.62 -6.26
C THR A 121 -12.82 12.49 -5.09
N VAL A 122 -12.25 12.30 -3.90
CA VAL A 122 -12.52 13.15 -2.73
C VAL A 122 -11.53 14.30 -2.58
N GLY A 123 -10.70 14.57 -3.59
CA GLY A 123 -9.72 15.66 -3.54
C GLY A 123 -8.45 15.33 -2.76
N PHE A 124 -8.16 14.03 -2.57
CA PHE A 124 -6.83 13.59 -2.17
C PHE A 124 -5.84 13.88 -3.31
N TYR A 125 -4.67 14.40 -2.97
CA TYR A 125 -3.52 14.36 -3.86
C TYR A 125 -2.24 14.08 -3.08
N LEU A 126 -1.35 13.30 -3.68
CA LEU A 126 -0.06 12.90 -3.15
C LEU A 126 0.97 13.01 -4.27
N LEU A 127 2.15 13.51 -3.93
CA LEU A 127 3.33 13.42 -4.79
C LEU A 127 4.54 13.15 -3.91
N GLY A 128 5.39 12.24 -4.35
CA GLY A 128 6.60 11.92 -3.62
C GLY A 128 7.67 11.27 -4.48
N VAL A 129 8.88 11.30 -3.95
CA VAL A 129 10.06 10.61 -4.47
C VAL A 129 10.56 9.69 -3.38
N ARG A 130 10.70 8.42 -3.69
CA ARG A 130 11.33 7.43 -2.81
C ARG A 130 12.39 6.66 -3.54
N GLY A 131 13.37 6.15 -2.81
CA GLY A 131 14.33 5.25 -3.40
C GLY A 131 15.29 4.63 -2.39
N ASN A 132 16.06 3.68 -2.89
CA ASN A 132 17.19 3.11 -2.21
C ASN A 132 18.43 3.15 -3.12
N HIS A 133 19.53 3.64 -2.57
CA HIS A 133 20.83 3.53 -3.21
C HIS A 133 21.65 2.44 -2.50
N LEU A 134 21.94 1.37 -3.22
CA LEU A 134 22.75 0.25 -2.75
C LEU A 134 24.20 0.48 -3.16
N PHE A 135 25.09 0.57 -2.16
CA PHE A 135 26.52 0.75 -2.40
C PHE A 135 27.19 -0.58 -2.79
N PRO A 136 28.38 -0.56 -3.43
CA PRO A 136 29.07 -1.77 -3.86
C PRO A 136 29.24 -2.80 -2.73
N LYS A 137 29.10 -4.08 -3.07
CA LYS A 137 29.12 -5.21 -2.13
C LYS A 137 28.03 -5.14 -1.04
N ASP A 138 27.00 -4.32 -1.25
CA ASP A 138 25.87 -4.13 -0.35
C ASP A 138 26.30 -3.77 1.10
N LYS A 139 27.43 -3.08 1.24
CA LYS A 139 27.99 -2.67 2.54
C LYS A 139 27.18 -1.56 3.18
N TYR A 140 26.65 -0.65 2.37
CA TYR A 140 25.87 0.49 2.80
C TYR A 140 24.60 0.59 1.97
N ARG A 141 23.55 1.19 2.54
CA ARG A 141 22.32 1.55 1.84
C ARG A 141 21.90 2.94 2.25
N LEU A 142 21.53 3.78 1.29
CA LEU A 142 20.89 5.07 1.56
C LEU A 142 19.43 4.94 1.13
N ASN A 143 18.50 5.01 2.09
CA ASN A 143 17.07 5.06 1.81
C ASN A 143 16.56 6.48 1.99
N TYR A 144 15.67 6.90 1.11
CA TYR A 144 15.04 8.21 1.18
C TYR A 144 13.58 8.12 0.75
N ASN A 145 12.73 8.88 1.43
CA ASN A 145 11.34 9.08 1.06
C ASN A 145 10.95 10.53 1.35
N LEU A 146 10.57 11.24 0.31
CA LEU A 146 10.12 12.62 0.36
C LEU A 146 8.73 12.63 -0.24
N TYR A 147 7.74 13.17 0.45
CA TYR A 147 6.41 13.31 -0.11
C TYR A 147 5.69 14.50 0.48
N PHE A 148 4.68 14.95 -0.25
CA PHE A 148 3.62 15.77 0.30
C PHE A 148 2.27 15.26 -0.15
N TYR A 149 1.27 15.44 0.71
CA TYR A 149 -0.11 15.17 0.35
C TYR A 149 -1.05 16.19 0.97
N SER A 150 -2.23 16.29 0.40
CA SER A 150 -3.37 16.95 1.00
C SER A 150 -4.56 16.00 0.96
N PHE A 151 -5.28 15.94 2.07
CA PHE A 151 -6.40 15.02 2.22
C PHE A 151 -7.49 15.64 3.11
N PRO A 152 -8.73 15.77 2.63
CA PRO A 152 -9.90 15.91 3.51
C PRO A 152 -9.94 14.69 4.43
N SER A 153 -9.86 14.94 5.72
CA SER A 153 -9.66 13.91 6.74
C SER A 153 -10.72 14.03 7.82
N LEU A 154 -11.06 12.90 8.43
CA LEU A 154 -11.89 12.84 9.61
C LEU A 154 -11.04 12.71 10.88
N TYR A 155 -11.52 13.28 11.97
CA TYR A 155 -10.91 13.22 13.29
C TYR A 155 -11.98 13.01 14.37
N TRP A 156 -11.65 12.24 15.40
CA TRP A 156 -12.56 11.92 16.51
C TRP A 156 -12.04 12.37 17.88
N GLY A 157 -10.87 12.99 17.93
CA GLY A 157 -10.13 13.24 19.18
C GLY A 157 -9.13 12.13 19.50
N ARG A 158 -8.38 12.34 20.59
CA ARG A 158 -7.38 11.40 21.11
C ARG A 158 -8.01 10.41 22.08
N GLY A 159 -7.63 9.13 22.01
CA GLY A 159 -8.04 8.08 22.95
C GLY A 159 -9.18 7.19 22.44
N TYR A 160 -9.36 6.05 23.11
CA TYR A 160 -10.32 5.02 22.70
C TYR A 160 -11.76 5.51 22.70
N ASP A 161 -12.20 6.15 23.78
CA ASP A 161 -13.58 6.58 23.96
C ASP A 161 -13.98 7.63 22.91
N ASN A 162 -13.05 8.53 22.60
CA ASN A 162 -13.20 9.52 21.55
C ASN A 162 -13.39 8.86 20.17
N GLY A 163 -12.55 7.89 19.80
CA GLY A 163 -12.70 7.13 18.56
C GLY A 163 -13.93 6.22 18.51
N ALA A 164 -14.43 5.78 19.67
CA ALA A 164 -15.64 4.96 19.79
C ALA A 164 -16.93 5.79 19.66
N ASN A 165 -16.90 7.07 20.02
CA ASN A 165 -18.05 7.96 19.90
C ASN A 165 -18.19 8.52 18.48
N SER A 166 -19.19 8.06 17.72
CA SER A 166 -19.44 8.56 16.36
C SER A 166 -19.83 10.04 16.34
N ASP A 167 -20.36 10.60 17.43
CA ASP A 167 -20.71 12.03 17.50
C ASP A 167 -19.47 12.94 17.52
N ASN A 168 -18.29 12.37 17.79
CA ASN A 168 -17.02 13.11 17.71
C ASN A 168 -16.47 13.21 16.28
N GLU A 169 -17.11 12.61 15.27
CA GLU A 169 -16.65 12.76 13.88
C GLU A 169 -16.58 14.25 13.51
N SER A 170 -15.41 14.68 13.05
CA SER A 170 -15.12 16.06 12.68
C SER A 170 -14.34 16.09 11.38
N ASP A 171 -14.83 16.88 10.43
CA ASP A 171 -14.10 17.17 9.21
C ASP A 171 -12.95 18.15 9.45
N TYR A 172 -11.85 17.95 8.73
CA TYR A 172 -10.77 18.92 8.57
C TYR A 172 -9.97 18.67 7.29
N LYS A 173 -9.18 19.65 6.84
CA LYS A 173 -8.22 19.50 5.73
C LYS A 173 -6.82 19.35 6.28
N ARG A 174 -6.17 18.23 5.97
CA ARG A 174 -4.76 17.98 6.33
C ARG A 174 -3.87 18.21 5.11
N PHE A 175 -2.84 19.02 5.27
CA PHE A 175 -1.66 19.01 4.41
C PHE A 175 -0.48 18.47 5.20
N GLN A 176 0.33 17.62 4.58
CA GLN A 176 1.58 17.13 5.17
C GLN A 176 2.69 17.09 4.13
N ALA A 177 3.89 17.47 4.54
CA ALA A 177 5.12 17.20 3.82
C ALA A 177 6.09 16.47 4.76
N GLN A 178 6.71 15.39 4.29
CA GLN A 178 7.70 14.63 5.04
C GLN A 178 8.95 14.40 4.20
N VAL A 179 10.10 14.47 4.85
CA VAL A 179 11.38 13.97 4.33
C VAL A 179 11.94 13.00 5.34
N LYS A 180 12.15 11.74 4.94
CA LYS A 180 12.78 10.69 5.75
C LYS A 180 14.00 10.18 5.00
N VAL A 181 15.13 10.16 5.67
CA VAL A 181 16.40 9.63 5.14
C VAL A 181 17.02 8.73 6.18
N ASP A 182 17.48 7.54 5.78
CA ASP A 182 18.26 6.65 6.62
C ASP A 182 19.47 6.08 5.87
N PHE A 183 20.62 6.04 6.55
CA PHE A 183 21.88 5.54 6.00
C PHE A 183 22.30 4.30 6.78
N MET A 184 22.22 3.14 6.15
CA MET A 184 22.27 1.83 6.80
C MET A 184 23.60 1.12 6.52
N PHE A 185 24.24 0.64 7.57
CA PHE A 185 25.46 -0.16 7.55
C PHE A 185 25.11 -1.64 7.66
N ARG A 186 25.60 -2.47 6.74
CA ARG A 186 25.44 -3.92 6.82
C ARG A 186 26.43 -4.49 7.83
N LEU A 187 25.93 -5.04 8.95
CA LEU A 187 26.78 -5.67 9.97
C LEU A 187 26.86 -7.18 9.83
N ALA A 188 25.80 -7.82 9.32
CA ALA A 188 25.78 -9.24 9.03
C ALA A 188 24.93 -9.53 7.78
N LYS A 189 24.78 -10.79 7.41
CA LYS A 189 23.84 -11.17 6.33
C LYS A 189 22.43 -10.73 6.73
N ASN A 190 21.77 -9.98 5.84
CA ASN A 190 20.40 -9.46 6.00
C ASN A 190 20.20 -8.47 7.16
N PHE A 191 21.25 -8.08 7.89
CA PHE A 191 21.15 -7.24 9.08
C PHE A 191 21.87 -5.90 8.86
N TYR A 192 21.14 -4.82 9.05
CA TYR A 192 21.59 -3.45 8.85
C TYR A 192 21.22 -2.58 10.05
N ILE A 193 22.06 -1.60 10.36
CA ILE A 193 21.79 -0.57 11.37
C ILE A 193 22.32 0.77 10.88
N GLY A 194 21.71 1.89 11.26
CA GLY A 194 22.30 3.18 10.98
C GLY A 194 21.48 4.38 11.41
N PRO A 195 22.02 5.59 11.26
CA PRO A 195 21.33 6.83 11.59
C PRO A 195 20.17 7.11 10.63
N MET A 196 19.18 7.84 11.14
CA MET A 196 18.08 8.40 10.37
C MET A 196 17.82 9.86 10.72
N ALA A 197 17.28 10.60 9.76
CA ALA A 197 16.77 11.95 9.94
C ALA A 197 15.37 12.06 9.33
N VAL A 198 14.48 12.77 10.02
CA VAL A 198 13.10 12.99 9.58
C VAL A 198 12.72 14.45 9.76
N PHE A 199 12.11 15.04 8.74
CA PHE A 199 11.45 16.32 8.81
C PHE A 199 9.96 16.13 8.51
N ASP A 200 9.10 16.65 9.38
CA ASP A 200 7.64 16.59 9.24
C ASP A 200 7.05 18.00 9.34
N TYR A 201 6.33 18.41 8.30
CA TYR A 201 5.49 19.60 8.31
C TYR A 201 4.05 19.17 8.15
N ILE A 202 3.19 19.55 9.10
CA ILE A 202 1.76 19.23 9.10
C ILE A 202 0.98 20.52 9.31
N ASP A 203 -0.04 20.75 8.47
CA ASP A 203 -0.93 21.90 8.52
C ASP A 203 -2.38 21.42 8.45
N GLY A 204 -3.09 21.51 9.56
CA GLY A 204 -4.53 21.27 9.64
C GLY A 204 -5.31 22.58 9.43
N ARG A 205 -6.37 22.54 8.62
CA ARG A 205 -7.23 23.67 8.27
C ARG A 205 -8.69 23.27 8.32
N ASN A 206 -9.58 24.25 8.47
CA ASN A 206 -11.04 24.06 8.41
C ASN A 206 -11.55 23.00 9.40
N PHE A 207 -11.16 23.09 10.66
CA PHE A 207 -11.65 22.19 11.71
C PHE A 207 -13.13 22.45 11.99
N GLU A 208 -13.95 21.42 11.85
CA GLU A 208 -15.38 21.49 12.20
C GLU A 208 -15.58 21.55 13.74
N LYS A 209 -14.88 20.68 14.48
CA LYS A 209 -14.91 20.58 15.95
C LYS A 209 -13.51 20.80 16.53
N PRO A 210 -13.00 22.05 16.56
CA PRO A 210 -11.64 22.36 16.98
C PRO A 210 -11.33 21.94 18.43
N GLU A 211 -12.34 21.82 19.29
CA GLU A 211 -12.22 21.35 20.67
C GLU A 211 -11.59 19.95 20.80
N LEU A 212 -11.76 19.09 19.80
CA LEU A 212 -11.19 17.73 19.79
C LEU A 212 -9.65 17.71 19.71
N TRP A 213 -9.03 18.82 19.28
CA TRP A 213 -7.58 18.97 19.22
C TRP A 213 -6.97 19.39 20.57
N GLU A 214 -7.80 19.62 21.60
CA GLU A 214 -7.34 19.91 22.96
C GLU A 214 -6.34 21.09 23.03
N GLY A 215 -6.54 22.11 22.19
CA GLY A 215 -5.67 23.29 22.12
C GLY A 215 -4.31 23.06 21.45
N MET A 216 -4.05 21.88 20.87
CA MET A 216 -2.83 21.64 20.10
C MET A 216 -2.76 22.53 18.85
N ALA A 217 -1.53 22.89 18.46
CA ALA A 217 -1.32 23.74 17.29
C ALA A 217 -1.78 23.02 16.01
N ALA A 218 -2.62 23.70 15.23
CA ALA A 218 -3.06 23.24 13.92
C ALA A 218 -1.90 22.98 12.95
N ARG A 219 -0.83 23.75 13.08
CA ARG A 219 0.40 23.62 12.29
C ARG A 219 1.56 23.18 13.17
N THR A 220 2.30 22.17 12.73
CA THR A 220 3.47 21.65 13.42
C THR A 220 4.61 21.40 12.44
N THR A 221 5.81 21.85 12.81
CA THR A 221 7.05 21.56 12.12
C THR A 221 7.94 20.77 13.08
N ASN A 222 8.42 19.62 12.65
CA ASN A 222 9.22 18.73 13.49
C ASN A 222 10.47 18.27 12.76
N THR A 223 11.61 18.37 13.43
CA THR A 223 12.92 17.89 12.96
C THR A 223 13.41 16.84 13.94
N SER A 224 13.64 15.63 13.44
CA SER A 224 13.97 14.46 14.25
C SER A 224 15.23 13.78 13.76
N LEU A 225 16.03 13.28 14.70
CA LEU A 225 17.16 12.39 14.45
C LEU A 225 16.89 11.05 15.11
N GLY A 226 17.52 9.99 14.63
CA GLY A 226 17.23 8.66 15.14
C GLY A 226 18.19 7.57 14.71
N LEU A 227 17.81 6.35 15.04
CA LEU A 227 18.49 5.12 14.63
C LEU A 227 17.45 4.16 14.04
N SER A 228 17.86 3.44 13.00
CA SER A 228 17.09 2.40 12.33
C SER A 228 17.86 1.09 12.40
N LEU A 229 17.15 0.01 12.75
CA LEU A 229 17.61 -1.36 12.68
C LEU A 229 16.72 -2.10 11.68
N LEU A 230 17.34 -2.87 10.78
CA LEU A 230 16.64 -3.63 9.76
C LEU A 230 17.22 -5.04 9.66
N TYR A 231 16.36 -6.04 9.81
CA TYR A 231 16.61 -7.40 9.37
C TYR A 231 15.60 -7.78 8.28
N ASP A 232 16.08 -8.14 7.09
CA ASP A 232 15.20 -8.55 5.98
C ASP A 232 15.74 -9.78 5.26
N SER A 233 15.14 -10.93 5.53
CA SER A 233 15.44 -12.21 4.89
C SER A 233 14.34 -12.67 3.92
N ARG A 234 13.37 -11.80 3.62
CA ARG A 234 12.27 -12.13 2.70
C ARG A 234 12.81 -12.46 1.32
N ASP A 235 12.17 -13.42 0.69
CA ASP A 235 12.51 -13.83 -0.68
C ASP A 235 12.04 -12.84 -1.75
N PHE A 236 11.02 -12.03 -1.43
CA PHE A 236 10.55 -10.96 -2.30
C PHE A 236 9.84 -9.86 -1.53
N LEU A 237 10.17 -8.60 -1.84
CA LEU A 237 9.74 -7.44 -1.07
C LEU A 237 8.22 -7.20 -1.08
N THR A 238 7.54 -7.47 -2.20
CA THR A 238 6.13 -7.07 -2.39
C THR A 238 5.11 -8.21 -2.27
N ASN A 239 5.58 -9.46 -2.16
CA ASN A 239 4.76 -10.65 -2.00
C ASN A 239 5.65 -11.82 -1.54
N ALA A 240 6.15 -11.75 -0.31
CA ALA A 240 7.03 -12.76 0.26
C ALA A 240 6.29 -14.09 0.49
N TYR A 241 6.95 -15.20 0.18
CA TYR A 241 6.46 -16.55 0.45
C TYR A 241 7.17 -17.19 1.62
N HIS A 242 8.42 -16.81 1.86
CA HIS A 242 9.18 -17.25 3.02
C HIS A 242 10.12 -16.15 3.53
N GLY A 243 10.49 -16.24 4.80
CA GLY A 243 11.48 -15.37 5.43
C GLY A 243 10.86 -14.47 6.50
N TYR A 244 11.68 -13.55 6.99
CA TYR A 244 11.36 -12.71 8.13
C TYR A 244 11.78 -11.26 7.86
N TYR A 245 10.94 -10.34 8.29
CA TYR A 245 11.16 -8.90 8.27
C TYR A 245 11.08 -8.37 9.69
N LEU A 246 12.04 -7.55 10.09
CA LEU A 246 12.02 -6.78 11.32
C LEU A 246 12.64 -5.41 11.05
N ARG A 247 11.89 -4.36 11.35
CA ARG A 247 12.38 -2.99 11.37
C ARG A 247 12.05 -2.35 12.70
N ILE A 248 13.04 -1.68 13.28
CA ILE A 248 12.88 -0.87 14.49
C ILE A 248 13.45 0.52 14.18
N ASP A 249 12.61 1.53 14.24
CA ASP A 249 13.00 2.93 14.09
C ASP A 249 12.82 3.63 15.45
N GLN A 250 13.88 4.19 15.99
CA GLN A 250 13.85 5.05 17.17
C GLN A 250 14.12 6.49 16.75
N ARG A 251 13.16 7.39 16.99
CA ARG A 251 13.24 8.82 16.61
C ARG A 251 13.19 9.71 17.85
N PHE A 252 13.95 10.79 17.81
CA PHE A 252 14.04 11.81 18.85
C PHE A 252 13.82 13.20 18.23
N SER A 253 12.90 13.96 18.80
CA SER A 253 12.49 15.29 18.33
C SER A 253 12.65 16.32 19.47
N PRO A 254 13.88 16.61 19.91
CA PRO A 254 14.12 17.49 21.06
C PRO A 254 13.85 18.96 20.73
N ALA A 255 13.50 19.76 21.74
CA ALA A 255 13.16 21.17 21.57
C ALA A 255 14.29 22.00 20.91
N PHE A 256 15.56 21.68 21.17
CA PHE A 256 16.71 22.42 20.61
C PHE A 256 16.85 22.30 19.09
N LEU A 257 16.17 21.35 18.43
CA LEU A 257 16.08 21.27 16.96
C LEU A 257 14.93 22.11 16.37
N GLY A 258 14.31 22.99 17.18
CA GLY A 258 13.20 23.85 16.76
C GLY A 258 11.82 23.19 16.86
N ASN A 259 11.74 22.02 17.51
CA ASN A 259 10.47 21.33 17.75
C ASN A 259 9.67 22.07 18.83
N LYS A 260 8.49 22.60 18.48
CA LYS A 260 7.53 23.14 19.47
C LYS A 260 7.06 22.06 20.45
N TYR A 261 6.92 20.86 19.92
CA TYR A 261 6.46 19.66 20.60
C TYR A 261 7.65 18.73 20.77
N ALA A 262 8.21 18.64 21.98
CA ALA A 262 9.35 17.78 22.24
C ALA A 262 8.87 16.36 22.54
N PHE A 263 9.19 15.43 21.64
CA PHE A 263 8.74 14.05 21.76
C PHE A 263 9.78 13.06 21.24
N SER A 264 9.53 11.78 21.46
CA SER A 264 10.29 10.68 20.87
C SER A 264 9.33 9.60 20.42
N SER A 265 9.75 8.75 19.49
CA SER A 265 8.93 7.62 19.05
C SER A 265 9.75 6.36 18.82
N THR A 266 9.14 5.22 19.11
CA THR A 266 9.64 3.89 18.78
C THR A 266 8.63 3.22 17.87
N GLU A 267 9.05 2.88 16.65
CA GLU A 267 8.24 2.16 15.67
C GLU A 267 8.85 0.79 15.44
N LEU A 268 8.06 -0.27 15.60
CA LEU A 268 8.48 -1.63 15.32
C LEU A 268 7.50 -2.27 14.34
N THR A 269 8.05 -2.82 13.26
CA THR A 269 7.31 -3.63 12.30
C THR A 269 8.00 -4.96 12.16
N THR A 270 7.27 -6.06 12.30
CA THR A 270 7.76 -7.38 11.99
C THR A 270 6.76 -8.18 11.20
N SER A 271 7.27 -8.95 10.23
CA SER A 271 6.46 -9.85 9.42
C SER A 271 7.18 -11.19 9.24
N TYR A 272 6.41 -12.28 9.23
CA TYR A 272 6.89 -13.63 9.01
C TYR A 272 6.06 -14.31 7.93
N TYR A 273 6.71 -15.07 7.05
CA TYR A 273 6.06 -15.77 5.94
C TYR A 273 6.55 -17.20 5.91
N GLN A 274 5.61 -18.14 5.78
CA GLN A 274 5.91 -19.55 5.73
C GLN A 274 4.99 -20.26 4.72
N PRO A 275 5.54 -20.99 3.74
CA PRO A 275 4.75 -21.90 2.92
C PRO A 275 4.21 -23.03 3.78
N VAL A 276 2.91 -23.28 3.70
CA VAL A 276 2.22 -24.29 4.53
C VAL A 276 1.76 -25.49 3.70
N TRP A 277 1.46 -25.30 2.42
CA TRP A 277 1.20 -26.35 1.45
C TRP A 277 1.34 -25.78 0.02
N LYS A 278 1.04 -26.57 -1.01
CA LYS A 278 1.16 -26.13 -2.40
C LYS A 278 0.28 -24.91 -2.69
N GLY A 279 0.93 -23.77 -2.93
CA GLY A 279 0.28 -22.48 -3.19
C GLY A 279 -0.29 -21.80 -1.94
N GLY A 280 -0.13 -22.39 -0.75
CA GLY A 280 -0.57 -21.83 0.53
C GLY A 280 0.58 -21.16 1.28
N VAL A 281 0.41 -19.91 1.70
CA VAL A 281 1.36 -19.14 2.51
C VAL A 281 0.65 -18.61 3.75
N LEU A 282 1.18 -18.91 4.92
CA LEU A 282 0.79 -18.27 6.16
C LEU A 282 1.71 -17.07 6.40
N ALA A 283 1.10 -15.90 6.53
CA ALA A 283 1.79 -14.65 6.78
C ALA A 283 1.32 -14.06 8.13
N GLY A 284 2.25 -13.63 8.97
CA GLY A 284 1.97 -12.92 10.21
C GLY A 284 2.62 -11.55 10.18
N GLN A 285 1.95 -10.54 10.76
CA GLN A 285 2.51 -9.21 10.96
C GLN A 285 2.16 -8.71 12.37
N PHE A 286 3.14 -8.05 12.98
CA PHE A 286 2.94 -7.22 14.17
C PHE A 286 3.55 -5.85 13.91
N HIS A 287 2.81 -4.81 14.26
CA HIS A 287 3.20 -3.43 14.14
C HIS A 287 2.88 -2.68 15.44
N THR A 288 3.76 -1.79 15.84
CA THR A 288 3.49 -0.86 16.94
C THR A 288 4.21 0.46 16.71
N LEU A 289 3.53 1.55 17.07
CA LEU A 289 4.11 2.87 17.17
C LEU A 289 3.83 3.40 18.57
N LEU A 290 4.90 3.74 19.29
CA LEU A 290 4.85 4.31 20.63
C LEU A 290 5.46 5.70 20.56
N THR A 291 4.76 6.69 21.11
CA THR A 291 5.25 8.05 21.23
C THR A 291 5.31 8.49 22.68
N TYR A 292 6.33 9.26 23.03
CA TYR A 292 6.63 9.68 24.40
C TYR A 292 6.87 11.19 24.44
N GLY A 293 6.54 11.84 25.56
CA GLY A 293 6.58 13.30 25.67
C GLY A 293 5.37 13.97 24.99
N ASP A 294 5.59 15.16 24.44
CA ASP A 294 4.52 16.00 23.90
C ASP A 294 4.35 15.76 22.41
N THR A 295 3.71 14.65 22.04
CA THR A 295 3.51 14.29 20.63
C THR A 295 2.44 15.17 19.98
N PRO A 296 2.71 15.81 18.83
CA PRO A 296 1.69 16.58 18.12
C PRO A 296 0.61 15.65 17.53
N TRP A 297 -0.63 16.14 17.47
CA TRP A 297 -1.82 15.39 17.00
C TRP A 297 -1.64 14.67 15.65
N GLY A 298 -0.83 15.23 14.75
CA GLY A 298 -0.60 14.69 13.42
C GLY A 298 0.44 13.55 13.37
N LEU A 299 1.22 13.37 14.43
CA LEU A 299 2.27 12.34 14.57
C LEU A 299 2.00 11.33 15.69
N MET A 300 0.79 11.35 16.26
CA MET A 300 0.34 10.31 17.19
C MET A 300 0.13 8.98 16.46
N ALA A 301 0.19 7.89 17.20
CA ALA A 301 0.00 6.55 16.68
C ALA A 301 -1.46 6.30 16.31
N THR A 302 -1.70 5.68 15.16
CA THR A 302 -3.03 5.47 14.58
C THR A 302 -3.26 4.02 14.23
N LEU A 303 -4.53 3.59 14.28
CA LEU A 303 -4.99 2.32 13.69
C LEU A 303 -5.78 2.57 12.41
N GLY A 304 -5.89 1.51 11.61
CA GLY A 304 -6.57 1.52 10.32
C GLY A 304 -5.62 1.96 9.21
N SER A 305 -5.61 1.21 8.12
CA SER A 305 -4.98 1.58 6.87
C SER A 305 -5.43 0.61 5.76
N SER A 306 -4.91 0.82 4.55
CA SER A 306 -5.04 -0.19 3.50
C SER A 306 -4.19 -1.45 3.75
N TYR A 307 -3.27 -1.47 4.71
CA TYR A 307 -2.29 -2.55 4.89
C TYR A 307 -2.48 -3.34 6.19
N SER A 308 -2.94 -2.70 7.25
CA SER A 308 -3.30 -3.32 8.52
C SER A 308 -4.61 -2.77 9.06
N MET A 309 -5.28 -3.51 9.96
CA MET A 309 -6.57 -3.12 10.51
C MET A 309 -7.59 -2.74 9.42
N ARG A 310 -7.57 -3.48 8.32
CA ARG A 310 -8.35 -3.23 7.10
C ARG A 310 -9.84 -3.27 7.40
N GLY A 311 -10.53 -2.15 7.26
CA GLY A 311 -11.93 -2.03 7.69
C GLY A 311 -12.17 -0.85 8.62
N TYR A 312 -11.13 -0.40 9.31
CA TYR A 312 -11.15 0.83 10.09
C TYR A 312 -10.69 2.00 9.23
N TYR A 313 -11.31 3.15 9.43
CA TYR A 313 -10.86 4.41 8.84
C TYR A 313 -9.51 4.80 9.46
N GLU A 314 -8.52 5.10 8.63
CA GLU A 314 -7.17 5.44 9.08
C GLU A 314 -7.16 6.64 10.03
N GLY A 315 -6.74 6.40 11.26
CA GLY A 315 -6.62 7.45 12.28
C GLY A 315 -7.91 7.82 13.01
N ARG A 316 -8.99 7.04 12.85
CA ARG A 316 -10.19 7.10 13.73
C ARG A 316 -9.83 6.82 15.18
N TYR A 317 -9.08 5.74 15.40
CA TYR A 317 -8.51 5.42 16.69
C TYR A 317 -7.06 5.88 16.71
N ARG A 318 -6.77 6.81 17.61
CA ARG A 318 -5.44 7.43 17.75
C ARG A 318 -5.10 7.70 19.21
N ASP A 319 -3.85 7.44 19.58
CA ASP A 319 -3.31 7.84 20.87
C ASP A 319 -1.77 7.89 20.81
N LYS A 320 -1.10 8.07 21.95
CA LYS A 320 0.37 8.01 22.03
C LYS A 320 0.92 6.63 21.68
N GLY A 321 0.20 5.57 21.99
CA GLY A 321 0.57 4.20 21.63
C GLY A 321 -0.49 3.54 20.75
N ALA A 322 -0.03 2.82 19.72
CA ALA A 322 -0.85 1.89 18.97
C ALA A 322 -0.09 0.57 18.76
N MET A 323 -0.84 -0.53 18.76
CA MET A 323 -0.36 -1.88 18.47
C MET A 323 -1.38 -2.59 17.61
N ASP A 324 -0.92 -3.29 16.58
CA ASP A 324 -1.76 -4.14 15.74
C ASP A 324 -1.02 -5.42 15.34
N ALA A 325 -1.77 -6.52 15.30
CA ALA A 325 -1.29 -7.83 14.91
C ALA A 325 -2.28 -8.46 13.94
N GLN A 326 -1.80 -9.14 12.91
CA GLN A 326 -2.65 -9.85 11.97
C GLN A 326 -1.98 -11.11 11.43
N ILE A 327 -2.79 -12.13 11.18
CA ILE A 327 -2.41 -13.37 10.53
C ILE A 327 -3.27 -13.50 9.28
N GLU A 328 -2.62 -13.74 8.14
CA GLU A 328 -3.24 -13.87 6.84
C GLU A 328 -2.85 -15.20 6.21
N LEU A 329 -3.84 -15.98 5.79
CA LEU A 329 -3.64 -17.17 4.98
C LEU A 329 -3.91 -16.84 3.52
N ARG A 330 -2.89 -17.00 2.67
CA ARG A 330 -2.93 -16.74 1.24
C ARG A 330 -2.94 -18.06 0.47
N GLN A 331 -3.83 -18.21 -0.50
CA GLN A 331 -3.93 -19.38 -1.36
C GLN A 331 -3.89 -18.97 -2.83
N HIS A 332 -2.93 -19.52 -3.57
CA HIS A 332 -3.01 -19.56 -5.03
C HIS A 332 -4.00 -20.63 -5.49
N VAL A 333 -5.07 -20.24 -6.18
CA VAL A 333 -6.14 -21.17 -6.57
C VAL A 333 -5.90 -21.72 -7.97
N TRP A 334 -5.84 -20.86 -8.98
CA TRP A 334 -5.73 -21.29 -10.37
C TRP A 334 -5.22 -20.17 -11.28
N LYS A 335 -4.24 -20.49 -12.14
CA LYS A 335 -3.63 -19.58 -13.13
C LYS A 335 -3.06 -18.31 -12.52
N ARG A 336 -3.85 -17.23 -12.48
CA ARG A 336 -3.46 -15.93 -11.92
C ARG A 336 -4.32 -15.58 -10.71
N ASN A 337 -5.22 -16.47 -10.30
CA ASN A 337 -6.23 -16.17 -9.28
C ASN A 337 -5.77 -16.76 -7.95
N GLY A 338 -5.87 -15.96 -6.91
CA GLY A 338 -5.65 -16.35 -5.53
C GLY A 338 -6.68 -15.72 -4.61
N VAL A 339 -6.70 -16.18 -3.37
CA VAL A 339 -7.55 -15.67 -2.31
C VAL A 339 -6.73 -15.51 -1.03
N ALA A 340 -7.19 -14.64 -0.14
CA ALA A 340 -6.64 -14.47 1.18
C ALA A 340 -7.77 -14.39 2.21
N VAL A 341 -7.53 -14.92 3.40
CA VAL A 341 -8.37 -14.69 4.57
C VAL A 341 -7.48 -14.24 5.71
N TRP A 342 -7.96 -13.33 6.55
CA TRP A 342 -7.17 -12.85 7.67
C TRP A 342 -8.01 -12.63 8.91
N VAL A 343 -7.31 -12.67 10.04
CA VAL A 343 -7.79 -12.23 11.35
C VAL A 343 -6.69 -11.42 11.99
N GLY A 344 -7.07 -10.40 12.75
CA GLY A 344 -6.16 -9.50 13.43
C GLY A 344 -6.88 -8.75 14.52
N ALA A 345 -6.11 -7.96 15.25
CA ALA A 345 -6.61 -7.10 16.29
C ALA A 345 -5.64 -5.95 16.50
N GLY A 346 -6.14 -4.82 16.97
CA GLY A 346 -5.32 -3.68 17.33
C GLY A 346 -5.88 -2.93 18.53
N THR A 347 -5.05 -2.15 19.18
CA THR A 347 -5.45 -1.30 20.29
C THR A 347 -4.67 0.01 20.26
N ILE A 348 -5.25 1.02 20.88
CA ILE A 348 -4.55 2.26 21.22
C ILE A 348 -4.52 2.43 22.74
N PHE A 349 -3.56 3.21 23.23
CA PHE A 349 -3.42 3.52 24.65
C PHE A 349 -2.58 4.78 24.90
N PRO A 350 -2.77 5.49 26.02
CA PRO A 350 -1.96 6.66 26.36
C PRO A 350 -0.50 6.33 26.73
N ARG A 351 -0.28 5.15 27.32
CA ARG A 351 1.04 4.59 27.63
C ARG A 351 0.94 3.07 27.78
N LEU A 352 2.06 2.36 27.64
CA LEU A 352 2.08 0.89 27.62
C LEU A 352 1.49 0.25 28.89
N SER A 353 1.68 0.88 30.06
CA SER A 353 1.12 0.41 31.33
C SER A 353 -0.40 0.59 31.46
N GLU A 354 -1.02 1.40 30.59
CA GLU A 354 -2.47 1.61 30.52
C GLU A 354 -3.12 0.77 29.43
N PHE A 355 -2.39 -0.21 28.89
CA PHE A 355 -2.98 -1.21 28.01
C PHE A 355 -4.14 -1.91 28.72
N THR A 356 -5.29 -1.96 28.06
CA THR A 356 -6.46 -2.68 28.55
C THR A 356 -7.05 -3.57 27.45
N PRO A 357 -7.27 -4.86 27.72
CA PRO A 357 -7.90 -5.78 26.77
C PRO A 357 -9.28 -5.30 26.27
N LYS A 358 -9.98 -4.47 27.05
CA LYS A 358 -11.30 -3.92 26.66
C LYS A 358 -11.23 -2.98 25.45
N HIS A 359 -10.07 -2.38 25.18
CA HIS A 359 -9.86 -1.47 24.05
C HIS A 359 -9.39 -2.18 22.79
N ILE A 360 -9.27 -3.51 22.82
CA ILE A 360 -8.91 -4.30 21.64
C ILE A 360 -10.03 -4.23 20.61
N LEU A 361 -9.66 -3.80 19.41
CA LEU A 361 -10.48 -3.72 18.23
C LEU A 361 -10.21 -4.94 17.34
N PRO A 362 -11.20 -5.82 17.10
CA PRO A 362 -11.00 -6.98 16.24
C PRO A 362 -10.95 -6.55 14.77
N ASN A 363 -10.24 -7.30 13.96
CA ASN A 363 -10.19 -7.16 12.52
C ASN A 363 -10.24 -8.53 11.84
N TYR A 364 -11.02 -8.68 10.79
CA TYR A 364 -10.98 -9.90 9.98
C TYR A 364 -11.54 -9.61 8.59
N GLY A 365 -11.28 -10.49 7.65
CA GLY A 365 -11.82 -10.33 6.32
C GLY A 365 -11.34 -11.38 5.35
N PHE A 366 -11.73 -11.18 4.10
CA PHE A 366 -11.31 -12.00 2.99
C PHE A 366 -11.01 -11.13 1.79
N GLY A 367 -10.19 -11.65 0.90
CA GLY A 367 -9.71 -10.91 -0.24
C GLY A 367 -9.45 -11.80 -1.43
N TYR A 368 -9.60 -11.21 -2.60
CA TYR A 368 -9.25 -11.80 -3.88
C TYR A 368 -7.92 -11.23 -4.36
N ARG A 369 -7.14 -12.06 -5.05
CA ARG A 369 -5.85 -11.71 -5.64
C ARG A 369 -5.87 -12.09 -7.11
N TRP A 370 -5.48 -11.15 -7.96
CA TRP A 370 -5.21 -11.42 -9.36
C TRP A 370 -3.75 -11.08 -9.70
N GLU A 371 -2.96 -12.09 -10.02
CA GLU A 371 -1.56 -11.98 -10.38
C GLU A 371 -1.43 -11.29 -11.74
N PHE A 372 -1.15 -10.00 -11.69
CA PHE A 372 -0.97 -9.17 -12.86
C PHE A 372 0.38 -9.43 -13.54
N LYS A 373 1.43 -9.49 -12.72
CA LYS A 373 2.78 -9.94 -13.04
C LYS A 373 3.16 -10.97 -11.98
N LYS A 374 4.07 -11.89 -12.31
CA LYS A 374 4.65 -12.83 -11.34
C LYS A 374 4.96 -12.15 -10.01
N ARG A 375 4.27 -12.57 -8.94
CA ARG A 375 4.36 -12.04 -7.57
C ARG A 375 3.95 -10.57 -7.38
N VAL A 376 3.18 -10.00 -8.29
CA VAL A 376 2.55 -8.67 -8.18
C VAL A 376 1.05 -8.86 -8.37
N ASN A 377 0.32 -8.72 -7.28
CA ASN A 377 -1.11 -9.00 -7.24
C ASN A 377 -1.92 -7.71 -7.26
N VAL A 378 -2.99 -7.68 -8.04
CA VAL A 378 -4.11 -6.76 -7.81
C VAL A 378 -4.95 -7.37 -6.68
N ARG A 379 -5.27 -6.54 -5.70
CA ARG A 379 -5.88 -6.93 -4.44
C ARG A 379 -7.27 -6.32 -4.31
N LEU A 380 -8.27 -7.16 -4.05
CA LEU A 380 -9.61 -6.75 -3.63
C LEU A 380 -9.86 -7.30 -2.24
N ASP A 381 -9.87 -6.47 -1.21
CA ASP A 381 -10.07 -6.87 0.18
C ASP A 381 -11.39 -6.31 0.70
N LEU A 382 -12.15 -7.16 1.37
CA LEU A 382 -13.29 -6.78 2.19
C LEU A 382 -12.97 -7.07 3.65
N GLY A 383 -12.73 -6.00 4.41
CA GLY A 383 -12.36 -6.05 5.82
C GLY A 383 -13.47 -5.58 6.74
N PHE A 384 -13.58 -6.24 7.88
CA PHE A 384 -14.58 -5.98 8.90
C PHE A 384 -13.91 -5.61 10.22
N GLY A 385 -14.49 -4.62 10.89
CA GLY A 385 -14.12 -4.17 12.22
C GLY A 385 -15.33 -3.97 13.10
N LYS A 386 -15.14 -3.38 14.28
CA LYS A 386 -16.20 -3.03 15.22
C LYS A 386 -17.06 -1.92 14.61
N HIS A 387 -18.23 -2.29 14.09
CA HIS A 387 -19.18 -1.39 13.41
C HIS A 387 -18.61 -0.66 12.17
N GLN A 388 -17.54 -1.18 11.57
CA GLN A 388 -16.95 -0.63 10.36
C GLN A 388 -16.69 -1.72 9.32
N THR A 389 -16.79 -1.35 8.05
CA THR A 389 -16.48 -2.22 6.92
C THR A 389 -15.69 -1.42 5.90
N GLY A 390 -14.61 -2.01 5.40
CA GLY A 390 -13.70 -1.40 4.46
C GLY A 390 -13.59 -2.23 3.20
N PHE A 391 -13.77 -1.57 2.06
CA PHE A 391 -13.44 -2.15 0.77
C PHE A 391 -12.14 -1.54 0.27
N ILE A 392 -11.20 -2.38 -0.13
CA ILE A 392 -9.87 -1.93 -0.58
C ILE A 392 -9.55 -2.58 -1.92
N PHE A 393 -9.28 -1.75 -2.91
CA PHE A 393 -8.61 -2.10 -4.15
C PHE A 393 -7.18 -1.56 -4.08
N ASN A 394 -6.17 -2.41 -4.15
CA ASN A 394 -4.76 -1.98 -4.14
C ASN A 394 -3.86 -2.90 -5.00
N ILE A 395 -2.60 -2.52 -5.19
CA ILE A 395 -1.56 -3.31 -5.85
C ILE A 395 -0.59 -3.81 -4.79
N ASN A 396 -0.15 -5.06 -4.92
CA ASN A 396 0.65 -5.86 -3.98
C ASN A 396 -0.13 -6.40 -2.78
N GLU A 397 0.56 -7.23 -1.99
CA GLU A 397 0.02 -7.77 -0.76
C GLU A 397 -0.04 -6.72 0.36
N ALA A 398 -0.82 -7.03 1.40
CA ALA A 398 -0.99 -6.16 2.57
C ALA A 398 0.32 -5.92 3.33
N PHE A 399 1.19 -6.92 3.35
CA PHE A 399 2.50 -6.87 3.97
C PHE A 399 3.38 -7.99 3.42
#